data_AF-A0A954SED6-F1
#
_entry.id   AF-A0A954SED6-F1
#
_cell.length_a   1.000
_cell.length_b   1.000
_cell.length_c   1.000
_cell.angle_alpha   90.00
_cell.angle_beta   90.00
_cell.angle_gamma   90.00
#
_symmetry.space_group_name_H-M   'P 1'
#
loop_
_entity.id
_entity.type
_entity.pdbx_description
1 polymer ?
#
loop_
_entity_poly.entity_id
_entity_poly.type
_entity_poly.pdbx_seq_one_letter_code
_entity_poly.pdbx_strand_id
1 'polypeptide(L)'
;EDLTDDEREWEEARMEVFAAMVDCVDQNIGRLVTYLKKKGVFENTLILLCSDNGACPFERTRGQEMSPWDPDSYWCYDVGWAHVGNTPFRWYKQNQHEGGISSPLIAHWPAGMKAEPGSISRQPGHLIDLLATCMDVSSGTFPEEYQGRKFTPVQGISLLPILNGETRKGHDWLYFQFANNRAIRKGDWKVVSASGGRWELYNMAEDRT
;
A
#
# COMPACT_ATOMS: atom_id res chain seq x y z
N GLU A 1 21.97 3.74 -21.93
CA GLU A 1 21.63 4.30 -23.26
C GLU A 1 20.53 5.31 -23.04
N ASP A 2 20.53 6.39 -23.81
CA ASP A 2 19.51 7.43 -23.73
C ASP A 2 18.33 7.05 -24.64
N LEU A 3 17.11 7.39 -24.22
CA LEU A 3 15.90 7.19 -25.02
C LEU A 3 15.92 8.07 -26.27
N THR A 4 15.39 7.54 -27.38
CA THR A 4 15.07 8.31 -28.58
C THR A 4 13.94 9.31 -28.32
N ASP A 5 13.78 10.29 -29.20
CA ASP A 5 12.73 11.31 -29.05
C ASP A 5 11.32 10.69 -29.01
N ASP A 6 11.04 9.72 -29.88
CA ASP A 6 9.75 9.00 -29.92
C ASP A 6 9.52 8.17 -28.64
N GLU A 7 10.56 7.53 -28.10
CA GLU A 7 10.46 6.80 -26.83
C GLU A 7 10.22 7.74 -25.64
N ARG A 8 10.78 8.95 -25.66
CA ARG A 8 10.51 9.95 -24.62
C ARG A 8 9.06 10.41 -24.68
N GLU A 9 8.56 10.78 -25.85
CA GLU A 9 7.16 11.19 -26.02
C GLU A 9 6.19 10.08 -25.58
N TRP A 10 6.52 8.83 -25.90
CA TRP A 10 5.77 7.65 -25.46
C TRP A 10 5.71 7.51 -23.93
N GLU A 11 6.86 7.56 -23.25
CA GLU A 11 6.93 7.42 -21.79
C GLU A 11 6.34 8.63 -21.06
N GLU A 12 6.45 9.83 -21.63
CA GLU A 12 5.80 11.05 -21.13
C GLU A 12 4.28 10.90 -21.16
N ALA A 13 3.69 10.59 -22.32
CA ALA A 13 2.25 10.43 -22.47
C ALA A 13 1.69 9.32 -21.55
N ARG A 14 2.44 8.22 -21.38
CA ARG A 14 2.10 7.16 -20.43
C ARG A 14 2.01 7.68 -19.01
N MET A 15 3.03 8.39 -18.54
CA MET A 15 3.10 8.87 -17.16
C MET A 15 2.13 10.01 -16.89
N GLU A 16 1.84 10.86 -17.88
CA GLU A 16 0.82 11.90 -17.82
C GLU A 16 -0.57 11.31 -17.56
N VAL A 17 -0.96 10.27 -18.31
CA VAL A 17 -2.25 9.61 -18.10
C VAL A 17 -2.28 8.88 -16.76
N PHE A 18 -1.20 8.21 -16.35
CA PHE A 18 -1.14 7.62 -15.01
C PHE A 18 -1.31 8.68 -13.91
N ALA A 19 -0.64 9.83 -14.02
CA ALA A 19 -0.79 10.93 -13.07
C ALA A 19 -2.23 11.47 -13.07
N ALA A 20 -2.87 11.60 -14.23
CA ALA A 20 -4.28 11.99 -14.35
C ALA A 20 -5.23 10.97 -13.68
N MET A 21 -4.94 9.66 -13.76
CA MET A 21 -5.70 8.64 -13.04
C MET A 21 -5.59 8.80 -11.51
N VAL A 22 -4.38 9.08 -11.00
CA VAL A 22 -4.15 9.33 -9.57
C VAL A 22 -4.87 10.61 -9.12
N ASP A 23 -4.79 11.68 -9.93
CA ASP A 23 -5.51 12.93 -9.67
C ASP A 23 -7.03 12.72 -9.63
N CYS A 24 -7.58 11.91 -10.55
CA CYS A 24 -8.99 11.52 -10.53
C CYS A 24 -9.37 10.80 -9.23
N VAL A 25 -8.51 9.90 -8.71
CA VAL A 25 -8.74 9.23 -7.42
C VAL A 25 -8.77 10.26 -6.29
N ASP A 26 -7.78 11.16 -6.23
CA ASP A 26 -7.68 12.20 -5.20
C ASP A 26 -8.90 13.13 -5.19
N GLN A 27 -9.32 13.63 -6.36
CA GLN A 27 -10.52 14.46 -6.49
C GLN A 27 -11.78 13.74 -5.97
N ASN A 28 -11.90 12.43 -6.22
CA ASN A 28 -13.03 11.64 -5.72
C ASN A 28 -12.97 11.42 -4.20
N ILE A 29 -11.79 11.27 -3.61
CA ILE A 29 -11.61 11.29 -2.16
C ILE A 29 -12.03 12.66 -1.60
N GLY A 30 -11.64 13.76 -2.25
CA GLY A 30 -12.07 15.11 -1.88
C GLY A 30 -13.59 15.30 -1.89
N ARG A 31 -14.29 14.71 -2.86
CA ARG A 31 -15.77 14.67 -2.92
C ARG A 31 -16.36 13.91 -1.73
N LEU A 32 -15.80 12.74 -1.39
CA LEU A 32 -16.23 11.95 -0.21
C LEU A 32 -16.03 12.74 1.09
N VAL A 33 -14.86 13.35 1.29
CA VAL A 33 -14.55 14.19 2.45
C VAL A 33 -15.53 15.37 2.56
N THR A 34 -15.80 16.05 1.44
CA THR A 34 -16.78 17.16 1.39
C THR A 34 -18.17 16.70 1.81
N TYR A 35 -18.60 15.51 1.34
CA TYR A 35 -19.87 14.93 1.73
C TYR A 35 -19.93 14.58 3.23
N LEU A 36 -18.89 13.97 3.79
CA LEU A 36 -18.80 13.65 5.23
C LEU A 36 -18.88 14.92 6.10
N LYS A 37 -18.21 16.01 5.67
CA LYS A 37 -18.28 17.32 6.34
C LYS A 37 -19.69 17.90 6.30
N LYS A 38 -20.34 17.88 5.12
CA LYS A 38 -21.73 18.33 4.94
C LYS A 38 -22.71 17.55 5.82
N LYS A 39 -22.45 16.25 6.06
CA LYS A 39 -23.25 15.41 6.94
C LYS A 39 -22.92 15.55 8.42
N GLY A 40 -21.91 16.34 8.78
CA GLY A 40 -21.51 16.55 10.17
C GLY A 40 -20.88 15.32 10.83
N VAL A 41 -20.41 14.34 10.04
CA VAL A 41 -19.82 13.08 10.55
C VAL A 41 -18.31 13.00 10.34
N PHE A 42 -17.72 13.95 9.62
CA PHE A 42 -16.30 13.95 9.26
C PHE A 42 -15.36 13.85 10.47
N GLU A 43 -15.59 14.65 11.52
CA GLU A 43 -14.74 14.68 12.70
C GLU A 43 -14.64 13.31 13.38
N ASN A 44 -15.74 12.55 13.40
CA ASN A 44 -15.81 11.21 14.00
C ASN A 44 -15.76 10.08 12.96
N THR A 45 -15.12 10.30 11.81
CA THR A 45 -14.87 9.25 10.82
C THR A 45 -13.37 8.95 10.76
N LEU A 46 -13.01 7.68 11.01
CA LEU A 46 -11.67 7.19 10.74
C LEU A 46 -11.52 6.91 9.23
N ILE A 47 -10.63 7.63 8.58
CA ILE A 47 -10.26 7.44 7.18
C ILE A 47 -8.87 6.78 7.15
N LEU A 48 -8.77 5.64 6.45
CA LEU A 48 -7.52 4.94 6.18
C LEU A 48 -7.36 4.83 4.65
N LEU A 49 -6.32 5.45 4.10
CA LEU A 49 -5.98 5.39 2.67
C LEU A 49 -4.68 4.63 2.50
N CYS A 50 -4.68 3.57 1.69
CA CYS A 50 -3.52 2.71 1.46
C CYS A 50 -3.56 2.13 0.04
N SER A 51 -2.39 1.98 -0.59
CA SER A 51 -2.26 1.15 -1.80
C SER A 51 -2.27 -0.34 -1.44
N ASP A 52 -2.79 -1.19 -2.32
CA ASP A 52 -2.89 -2.64 -2.09
C ASP A 52 -1.53 -3.36 -2.16
N ASN A 53 -0.61 -2.83 -2.97
CA ASN A 53 0.76 -3.30 -3.16
C ASN A 53 1.64 -2.16 -3.76
N GLY A 54 2.91 -2.46 -4.00
CA GLY A 54 3.81 -1.58 -4.75
C GLY A 54 3.42 -1.35 -6.22
N ALA A 55 4.13 -0.46 -6.90
CA ALA A 55 3.80 -0.08 -8.28
C ALA A 55 3.85 -1.28 -9.26
N CYS A 56 3.08 -1.23 -10.36
CA CYS A 56 2.87 -2.38 -11.25
C CYS A 56 3.89 -2.44 -12.40
N PRO A 57 4.68 -3.51 -12.57
CA PRO A 57 5.74 -3.58 -13.59
C PRO A 57 5.28 -4.14 -14.95
N PHE A 58 3.99 -4.44 -15.11
CA PHE A 58 3.53 -5.31 -16.19
C PHE A 58 3.23 -4.54 -17.47
N GLU A 59 4.23 -4.47 -18.34
CA GLU A 59 4.06 -4.00 -19.71
C GLU A 59 3.24 -5.01 -20.52
N ARG A 60 1.96 -4.68 -20.74
CA ARG A 60 1.02 -5.48 -21.54
C ARG A 60 0.28 -4.60 -22.55
N THR A 61 0.86 -3.46 -22.91
CA THR A 61 0.26 -2.48 -23.81
C THR A 61 -0.10 -3.12 -25.15
N ARG A 62 -1.27 -2.77 -25.68
CA ARG A 62 -1.78 -3.15 -27.01
C ARG A 62 -2.43 -1.94 -27.66
N GLY A 63 -2.44 -1.90 -28.99
CA GLY A 63 -3.04 -0.78 -29.73
C GLY A 63 -2.23 0.51 -29.54
N GLN A 64 -0.91 0.46 -29.79
CA GLN A 64 0.00 1.59 -29.59
C GLN A 64 -0.28 2.77 -30.54
N GLU A 65 -1.06 2.53 -31.59
CA GLU A 65 -1.55 3.54 -32.51
C GLU A 65 -2.63 4.47 -31.91
N MET A 66 -3.25 4.08 -30.79
CA MET A 66 -4.22 4.89 -30.07
C MET A 66 -3.53 5.69 -28.97
N SER A 67 -4.00 6.91 -28.72
CA SER A 67 -3.55 7.71 -27.58
C SER A 67 -3.90 7.03 -26.25
N PRO A 68 -3.09 7.20 -25.18
CA PRO A 68 -3.31 6.51 -23.90
C PRO A 68 -4.58 6.92 -23.14
N TRP A 69 -5.19 8.06 -23.50
CA TRP A 69 -6.48 8.51 -22.95
C TRP A 69 -7.69 8.05 -23.78
N ASP A 70 -7.47 7.42 -24.92
CA ASP A 70 -8.56 6.89 -25.73
C ASP A 70 -9.22 5.72 -24.97
N PRO A 71 -10.57 5.71 -24.82
CA PRO A 71 -11.27 4.68 -24.07
C PRO A 71 -11.10 3.26 -24.65
N ASP A 72 -10.74 3.14 -25.93
CA ASP A 72 -10.48 1.86 -26.60
C ASP A 72 -9.00 1.47 -26.57
N SER A 73 -8.12 2.34 -26.06
CA SER A 73 -6.69 2.03 -25.88
C SER A 73 -6.46 1.03 -24.75
N TYR A 74 -5.33 0.32 -24.81
CA TYR A 74 -4.90 -0.55 -23.72
C TYR A 74 -3.43 -0.31 -23.41
N TRP A 75 -3.14 0.82 -22.76
CA TRP A 75 -1.78 1.15 -22.30
C TRP A 75 -1.58 0.71 -20.86
N CYS A 76 -0.38 0.19 -20.58
CA CYS A 76 0.00 -0.32 -19.25
C CYS A 76 1.17 0.49 -18.67
N TYR A 77 1.23 0.51 -17.34
CA TYR A 77 2.42 0.93 -16.61
C TYR A 77 3.55 -0.09 -16.81
N ASP A 78 4.79 0.37 -16.86
CA ASP A 78 5.92 -0.48 -17.22
C ASP A 78 6.89 -0.69 -16.05
N VAL A 79 7.96 -1.43 -16.33
CA VAL A 79 8.98 -1.74 -15.33
C VAL A 79 9.81 -0.52 -14.94
N GLY A 80 10.08 0.41 -15.87
CA GLY A 80 10.85 1.62 -15.61
C GLY A 80 10.12 2.53 -14.63
N TRP A 81 8.87 2.88 -14.93
CA TRP A 81 8.05 3.68 -14.05
C TRP A 81 7.65 2.94 -12.76
N ALA A 82 7.57 1.61 -12.77
CA ALA A 82 7.41 0.85 -11.53
C ALA A 82 8.61 1.02 -10.59
N HIS A 83 9.84 1.07 -11.11
CA HIS A 83 11.02 1.38 -10.30
C HIS A 83 10.98 2.81 -9.76
N VAL A 84 10.63 3.79 -10.59
CA VAL A 84 10.48 5.19 -10.16
C VAL A 84 9.44 5.30 -9.05
N GLY A 85 8.26 4.73 -9.24
CA GLY A 85 7.14 4.79 -8.30
C GLY A 85 7.41 4.10 -6.95
N ASN A 86 8.38 3.18 -6.89
CA ASN A 86 8.78 2.52 -5.64
C ASN A 86 10.09 3.07 -5.05
N THR A 87 10.76 4.02 -5.71
CA THR A 87 12.04 4.57 -5.24
C THR A 87 11.87 5.15 -3.82
N PRO A 88 12.77 4.84 -2.88
CA PRO A 88 14.06 4.16 -3.07
C PRO A 88 14.03 2.63 -2.93
N PHE A 89 12.86 2.00 -2.79
CA PHE A 89 12.77 0.58 -2.47
C PHE A 89 13.00 -0.33 -3.67
N ARG A 90 13.68 -1.45 -3.39
CA ARG A 90 13.92 -2.51 -4.37
C ARG A 90 12.63 -3.18 -4.85
N TRP A 91 12.50 -3.22 -6.18
CA TRP A 91 11.46 -3.88 -6.97
C TRP A 91 10.05 -3.31 -6.75
N TYR A 92 9.02 -4.12 -6.98
CA TYR A 92 7.67 -3.66 -7.30
C TYR A 92 6.63 -4.76 -7.02
N LYS A 93 5.38 -4.57 -7.47
CA LYS A 93 4.25 -5.52 -7.29
C LYS A 93 4.65 -6.99 -7.50
N GLN A 94 4.10 -7.87 -6.67
CA GLN A 94 4.34 -9.33 -6.56
C GLN A 94 5.64 -9.76 -5.88
N ASN A 95 6.66 -8.90 -5.81
CA ASN A 95 7.86 -9.21 -5.06
C ASN A 95 7.65 -9.01 -3.55
N GLN A 96 8.41 -9.74 -2.73
CA GLN A 96 8.40 -9.58 -1.26
C GLN A 96 9.53 -8.65 -0.76
N HIS A 97 10.19 -7.94 -1.68
CA HIS A 97 11.10 -6.84 -1.35
C HIS A 97 10.29 -5.59 -0.98
N GLU A 98 10.92 -4.58 -0.37
CA GLU A 98 10.18 -3.42 0.15
C GLU A 98 9.37 -2.70 -0.94
N GLY A 99 9.84 -2.66 -2.18
CA GLY A 99 9.10 -2.03 -3.28
C GLY A 99 7.84 -2.78 -3.69
N GLY A 100 7.66 -4.04 -3.28
CA GLY A 100 6.42 -4.80 -3.52
C GLY A 100 5.42 -4.76 -2.36
N ILE A 101 5.89 -4.54 -1.13
CA ILE A 101 5.10 -4.72 0.10
C ILE A 101 5.01 -3.50 1.01
N SER A 102 5.79 -2.44 0.76
CA SER A 102 5.75 -1.21 1.53
C SER A 102 4.85 -0.17 0.86
N SER A 103 3.54 -0.27 1.10
CA SER A 103 2.59 0.75 0.68
C SER A 103 2.48 1.88 1.71
N PRO A 104 2.34 3.15 1.28
CA PRO A 104 2.00 4.23 2.20
C PRO A 104 0.59 4.01 2.76
N LEU A 105 0.42 4.29 4.06
CA LEU A 105 -0.89 4.36 4.71
C LEU A 105 -1.04 5.74 5.36
N ILE A 106 -2.11 6.44 5.00
CA ILE A 106 -2.53 7.70 5.62
C ILE A 106 -3.73 7.40 6.51
N ALA A 107 -3.64 7.82 7.77
CA ALA A 107 -4.75 7.76 8.71
C ALA A 107 -5.20 9.18 9.10
N HIS A 108 -6.51 9.40 9.14
CA HIS A 108 -7.10 10.67 9.52
C HIS A 108 -8.39 10.45 10.33
N TRP A 109 -8.40 10.93 11.58
CA TRP A 109 -9.56 10.84 12.48
C TRP A 109 -9.53 11.96 13.53
N PRO A 110 -10.11 13.13 13.25
CA PRO A 110 -9.94 14.32 14.08
C PRO A 110 -10.40 14.16 15.53
N ALA A 111 -11.53 13.48 15.74
CA ALA A 111 -12.11 13.33 17.08
C ALA A 111 -11.51 12.16 17.89
N GLY A 112 -10.83 11.20 17.25
CA GLY A 112 -10.39 9.98 17.92
C GLY A 112 -8.89 9.68 17.87
N MET A 113 -8.12 10.34 16.99
CA MET A 113 -6.66 10.22 16.96
C MET A 113 -6.03 11.21 17.95
N LYS A 114 -4.96 10.79 18.64
CA LYS A 114 -4.17 11.66 19.54
C LYS A 114 -2.75 11.93 19.07
N ALA A 115 -2.28 11.18 18.07
CA ALA A 115 -1.02 11.47 17.41
C ALA A 115 -1.02 12.89 16.84
N GLU A 116 0.13 13.56 16.92
CA GLU A 116 0.29 14.91 16.39
C GLU A 116 -0.10 14.95 14.89
N PRO A 117 -0.97 15.88 14.46
CA PRO A 117 -1.36 16.00 13.06
C PRO A 117 -0.15 16.16 12.14
N GLY A 118 -0.09 15.38 11.06
CA GLY A 118 1.03 15.38 10.11
C GLY A 118 2.29 14.65 10.59
N SER A 119 2.26 14.00 11.76
CA SER A 119 3.36 13.14 12.21
C SER A 119 3.52 11.90 11.33
N ILE A 120 4.75 11.37 11.30
CA ILE A 120 5.11 10.15 10.56
C ILE A 120 5.52 9.07 11.55
N SER A 121 4.81 7.94 11.54
CA SER A 121 5.23 6.74 12.26
C SER A 121 6.02 5.81 11.36
N ARG A 122 7.18 5.34 11.84
CA ARG A 122 7.97 4.28 11.20
C ARG A 122 7.75 2.91 11.85
N GLN A 123 6.82 2.80 12.80
CA GLN A 123 6.47 1.52 13.41
C GLN A 123 5.84 0.61 12.35
N PRO A 124 6.27 -0.66 12.22
CA PRO A 124 5.69 -1.57 11.24
C PRO A 124 4.18 -1.75 11.43
N GLY A 125 3.43 -1.63 10.34
CA GLY A 125 2.03 -2.00 10.23
C GLY A 125 1.85 -3.00 9.07
N HIS A 126 0.80 -3.81 9.13
CA HIS A 126 0.48 -4.75 8.07
C HIS A 126 -1.02 -4.71 7.75
N LEU A 127 -1.43 -5.04 6.51
CA LEU A 127 -2.84 -4.95 6.09
C LEU A 127 -3.78 -5.80 6.97
N ILE A 128 -3.27 -6.90 7.54
CA ILE A 128 -4.02 -7.76 8.48
C ILE A 128 -4.41 -7.01 9.77
N ASP A 129 -3.71 -5.94 10.13
CA ASP A 129 -3.95 -5.13 11.32
C ASP A 129 -5.18 -4.25 11.19
N LEU A 130 -5.68 -4.00 9.96
CA LEU A 130 -6.82 -3.12 9.74
C LEU A 130 -8.10 -3.66 10.40
N LEU A 131 -8.34 -4.97 10.32
CA LEU A 131 -9.51 -5.58 10.96
C LEU A 131 -9.43 -5.42 12.49
N ALA A 132 -8.27 -5.71 13.09
CA ALA A 132 -8.05 -5.52 14.53
C ALA A 132 -8.25 -4.06 14.96
N THR A 133 -7.75 -3.13 14.15
CA THR A 133 -7.91 -1.68 14.38
C THR A 133 -9.38 -1.26 14.34
N CYS A 134 -10.13 -1.73 13.34
CA CYS A 134 -11.57 -1.43 13.22
C CYS A 134 -12.37 -1.98 14.41
N MET A 135 -12.02 -3.16 14.93
CA MET A 135 -12.67 -3.71 16.12
C MET A 135 -12.41 -2.86 17.35
N ASP A 136 -11.16 -2.49 17.62
CA ASP A 136 -10.80 -1.66 18.76
C ASP A 136 -11.50 -0.28 18.68
N VAL A 137 -11.49 0.34 17.50
CA VAL A 137 -12.13 1.64 17.25
C VAL A 137 -13.64 1.58 17.46
N SER A 138 -14.29 0.49 17.04
CA SER A 138 -15.74 0.30 17.18
C SER A 138 -16.17 -0.25 18.53
N SER A 139 -15.23 -0.63 19.41
CA SER A 139 -15.50 -1.47 20.58
C SER A 139 -16.25 -2.77 20.22
N GLY A 140 -16.04 -3.26 18.99
CA GLY A 140 -16.68 -4.45 18.45
C GLY A 140 -15.90 -5.71 18.77
N THR A 141 -16.52 -6.87 18.55
CA THR A 141 -15.89 -8.18 18.68
C THR A 141 -15.97 -8.95 17.37
N PHE A 142 -14.95 -9.78 17.09
CA PHE A 142 -15.02 -10.74 16.00
C PHE A 142 -15.63 -12.04 16.52
N PRO A 143 -16.71 -12.56 15.89
CA PRO A 143 -17.28 -13.82 16.30
C PRO A 143 -16.32 -14.98 15.99
N GLU A 144 -16.30 -16.00 16.84
CA GLU A 144 -15.57 -17.25 16.57
C GLU A 144 -16.30 -18.13 15.54
N GLU A 145 -17.63 -17.98 15.46
CA GLU A 145 -18.51 -18.73 14.57
C GLU A 145 -19.68 -17.86 14.11
N TYR A 146 -20.08 -18.02 12.84
CA TYR A 146 -21.30 -17.42 12.32
C TYR A 146 -22.00 -18.38 11.37
N GLN A 147 -23.29 -18.64 11.60
CA GLN A 147 -24.10 -19.57 10.80
C GLN A 147 -23.46 -20.95 10.60
N GLY A 148 -22.89 -21.53 11.67
CA GLY A 148 -22.25 -22.86 11.62
C GLY A 148 -20.85 -22.87 11.02
N ARG A 149 -20.32 -21.72 10.56
CA ARG A 149 -18.96 -21.60 10.03
C ARG A 149 -18.03 -21.02 11.09
N LYS A 150 -17.05 -21.81 11.52
CA LYS A 150 -15.96 -21.34 12.37
C LYS A 150 -14.98 -20.48 11.58
N PHE A 151 -14.56 -19.36 12.16
CA PHE A 151 -13.61 -18.45 11.54
C PHE A 151 -12.18 -18.72 12.02
N THR A 152 -11.22 -18.39 11.16
CA THR A 152 -9.83 -18.24 11.60
C THR A 152 -9.74 -17.03 12.54
N PRO A 153 -9.07 -17.16 13.70
CA PRO A 153 -8.88 -16.03 14.61
C PRO A 153 -8.19 -14.86 13.92
N VAL A 154 -8.58 -13.64 14.28
CA VAL A 154 -7.94 -12.42 13.77
C VAL A 154 -6.45 -12.46 14.09
N GLN A 155 -5.62 -12.41 13.05
CA GLN A 155 -4.17 -12.47 13.16
C GLN A 155 -3.53 -11.08 13.32
N GLY A 156 -4.26 -10.02 12.98
CA GLY A 156 -3.77 -8.64 13.09
C GLY A 156 -3.66 -8.15 14.51
N ILE A 157 -2.75 -7.21 14.71
CA ILE A 157 -2.56 -6.47 15.96
C ILE A 157 -2.97 -5.04 15.67
N SER A 158 -3.84 -4.46 16.48
CA SER A 158 -4.37 -3.12 16.26
C SER A 158 -3.28 -2.04 16.08
N LEU A 159 -3.55 -1.09 15.18
CA LEU A 159 -2.76 0.12 14.95
C LEU A 159 -3.19 1.27 15.85
N LEU A 160 -4.28 1.12 16.63
CA LEU A 160 -4.83 2.20 17.46
C LEU A 160 -3.80 2.85 18.41
N PRO A 161 -2.85 2.14 19.04
CA PRO A 161 -1.81 2.80 19.84
C PRO A 161 -0.94 3.76 18.99
N ILE A 162 -0.62 3.40 17.74
CA ILE A 162 0.13 4.29 16.83
C ILE A 162 -0.70 5.55 16.53
N LEU A 163 -2.01 5.39 16.30
CA LEU A 163 -2.93 6.51 16.12
C LEU A 163 -3.02 7.39 17.38
N ASN A 164 -2.73 6.85 18.56
CA ASN A 164 -2.66 7.64 19.79
C ASN A 164 -1.30 8.29 20.06
N GLY A 165 -0.34 8.16 19.14
CA GLY A 165 1.03 8.66 19.32
C GLY A 165 1.88 7.77 20.21
N GLU A 166 1.43 6.54 20.47
CA GLU A 166 2.09 5.59 21.36
C GLU A 166 2.92 4.58 20.57
N THR A 167 3.82 3.90 21.29
CA THR A 167 4.54 2.73 20.77
C THR A 167 3.73 1.47 21.03
N ARG A 168 3.61 0.59 20.02
CA ARG A 168 2.97 -0.73 20.20
C ARG A 168 3.97 -1.87 20.15
N LYS A 169 3.65 -2.97 20.82
CA LYS A 169 4.25 -4.27 20.50
C LYS A 169 3.59 -4.77 19.20
N GLY A 170 4.32 -4.70 18.09
CA GLY A 170 3.88 -5.25 16.81
C GLY A 170 4.03 -6.77 16.74
N HIS A 171 4.00 -7.29 15.51
CA HIS A 171 4.22 -8.69 15.24
C HIS A 171 5.65 -9.11 15.56
N ASP A 172 5.83 -10.23 16.26
CA ASP A 172 7.16 -10.83 16.45
C ASP A 172 7.72 -11.32 15.09
N TRP A 173 6.83 -11.78 14.20
CA TRP A 173 7.14 -12.25 12.86
C TRP A 173 6.09 -11.78 11.86
N LEU A 174 6.53 -11.28 10.70
CA LEU A 174 5.68 -11.05 9.53
C LEU A 174 6.08 -12.02 8.43
N TYR A 175 5.08 -12.66 7.82
CA TYR A 175 5.24 -13.67 6.78
C TYR A 175 4.63 -13.17 5.48
N PHE A 176 5.36 -13.34 4.39
CA PHE A 176 4.93 -12.89 3.08
C PHE A 176 5.16 -14.00 2.06
N GLN A 177 4.13 -14.33 1.28
CA GLN A 177 4.24 -15.26 0.18
C GLN A 177 3.26 -14.90 -0.93
N PHE A 178 3.78 -14.79 -2.15
CA PHE A 178 2.98 -14.75 -3.36
C PHE A 178 3.67 -15.57 -4.44
N ALA A 179 2.99 -16.62 -4.91
CA ALA A 179 3.58 -17.65 -5.76
C ALA A 179 4.91 -18.16 -5.15
N ASN A 180 6.02 -18.04 -5.90
CA ASN A 180 7.36 -18.44 -5.45
C ASN A 180 8.17 -17.29 -4.81
N ASN A 181 7.63 -16.07 -4.73
CA ASN A 181 8.23 -14.97 -3.97
C ASN A 181 7.86 -15.12 -2.50
N ARG A 182 8.84 -14.98 -1.61
CA ARG A 182 8.65 -15.25 -0.18
C ARG A 182 9.57 -14.39 0.69
N ALA A 183 9.08 -13.96 1.84
CA ALA A 183 9.86 -13.28 2.85
C ALA A 183 9.37 -13.58 4.26
N ILE A 184 10.28 -13.45 5.22
CA ILE A 184 9.99 -13.45 6.64
C ILE A 184 10.74 -12.27 7.27
N ARG A 185 10.06 -11.49 8.12
CA ARG A 185 10.66 -10.40 8.88
C ARG A 185 10.49 -10.62 10.38
N LYS A 186 11.56 -10.40 11.15
CA LYS A 186 11.58 -10.37 12.62
C LYS A 186 12.32 -9.13 13.09
N GLY A 187 11.60 -8.20 13.72
CA GLY A 187 12.16 -6.89 14.05
C GLY A 187 12.73 -6.23 12.80
N ASP A 188 14.01 -5.89 12.85
CA ASP A 188 14.71 -5.27 11.72
C ASP A 188 15.30 -6.27 10.73
N TRP A 189 15.35 -7.56 11.05
CA TRP A 189 15.91 -8.55 10.13
C TRP A 189 14.85 -9.10 9.18
N LYS A 190 15.16 -9.14 7.89
CA LYS A 190 14.30 -9.70 6.84
C LYS A 190 15.08 -10.65 5.95
N VAL A 191 14.58 -11.87 5.77
CA VAL A 191 15.01 -12.78 4.71
C VAL A 191 14.01 -12.73 3.56
N VAL A 192 14.49 -12.67 2.33
CA VAL A 192 13.64 -12.57 1.13
C VAL A 192 14.22 -13.38 -0.02
N SER A 193 13.34 -13.95 -0.85
CA SER A 193 13.69 -14.69 -2.06
C SER A 193 12.67 -14.38 -3.15
N ALA A 194 13.19 -14.10 -4.34
CA ALA A 194 12.40 -13.83 -5.54
C ALA A 194 12.24 -15.08 -6.38
N SER A 195 11.01 -15.40 -6.80
CA SER A 195 10.74 -16.50 -7.75
C SER A 195 11.44 -17.82 -7.41
N GLY A 196 11.59 -18.16 -6.13
CA GLY A 196 12.25 -19.36 -5.66
C GLY A 196 13.78 -19.35 -5.70
N GLY A 197 14.41 -18.23 -6.06
CA GLY A 197 15.85 -18.03 -6.13
C GLY A 197 16.54 -17.97 -4.77
N ARG A 198 17.80 -17.49 -4.78
CA ARG A 198 18.65 -17.40 -3.59
C ARG A 198 17.98 -16.55 -2.50
N TRP A 199 18.20 -16.95 -1.25
CA TRP A 199 17.82 -16.14 -0.09
C TRP A 199 18.81 -14.99 0.12
N GLU A 200 18.25 -13.82 0.33
CA GLU A 200 18.94 -12.57 0.66
C GLU A 200 18.53 -12.17 2.08
N LEU A 201 19.47 -11.65 2.88
CA LEU A 201 19.25 -11.22 4.25
C LEU A 201 19.58 -9.73 4.35
N TYR A 202 18.64 -8.97 4.92
CA TYR A 202 18.73 -7.52 5.05
C TYR A 202 18.41 -7.07 6.48
N ASN A 203 19.06 -5.98 6.90
CA ASN A 203 18.69 -5.23 8.09
C ASN A 203 17.84 -4.02 7.66
N MET A 204 16.53 -4.05 7.89
CA MET A 204 15.55 -3.02 7.51
C MET A 204 15.73 -1.68 8.21
N ALA A 205 16.53 -1.61 9.28
CA ALA A 205 16.87 -0.34 9.91
C ALA A 205 18.03 0.39 9.20
N GLU A 206 18.89 -0.36 8.51
CA GLU A 206 20.14 0.13 7.92
C GLU A 206 20.12 0.09 6.38
N ASP A 207 19.44 -0.90 5.80
CA ASP A 207 19.45 -1.27 4.39
C ASP A 207 18.03 -1.64 3.92
N ARG A 208 17.12 -0.68 4.05
CA ARG A 208 15.71 -0.86 3.66
C ARG A 208 15.49 -0.69 2.15
N THR A 209 16.36 0.07 1.49
CA THR A 209 16.19 0.58 0.13
C THR A 209 16.72 -0.39 -0.91
#